data_AF-A0A448MNW8-F1
#
_entry.id   AF-A0A448MNW8-F1
#
_cell.length_a   1.000
_cell.length_b   1.000
_cell.length_c   1.000
_cell.angle_alpha   90.00
_cell.angle_beta   90.00
_cell.angle_gamma   90.00
#
_symmetry.space_group_name_H-M   'P 1'
#
loop_
_entity.id
_entity.type
_entity.pdbx_description
1 polymer ?
#
loop_
_entity_poly.entity_id
_entity_poly.type
_entity_poly.pdbx_seq_one_letter_code
_entity_poly.pdbx_strand_id
1 'polypeptide(L)'
;MKFKNILVVLNPDNEKQYALARAVRLVKEQESIEKVRITTLLTVYDLSYEMTALLSSDEREEMHKTAIEQHRQAVQFYLDKYADPQIEFESHIVWNSNEAEGIREEVEKNQYDLVVKYTKDEESLTSLIFTPVDWQLLRKCPIPVLMVRDGNWKHQRRILIAVNVSGEQDYQDQFNQELVATGISLAERLNRGNVHLVAAYPVTPINMAIDLPEFNTMGYENSIRGQHLINMKTLRQNSVLMKIIHTCMKVFLKTLSLKWHKN
;
A
#
# COMPACT_ATOMS: atom_id res chain seq x y z
N MET A 1 -8.11 -18.31 4.04
CA MET A 1 -7.13 -17.38 4.64
C MET A 1 -6.43 -16.67 3.50
N LYS A 2 -6.28 -15.33 3.50
CA LYS A 2 -5.65 -14.63 2.37
C LYS A 2 -4.17 -14.32 2.61
N PHE A 3 -3.82 -13.92 3.83
CA PHE A 3 -2.46 -13.55 4.18
C PHE A 3 -1.96 -14.45 5.31
N LYS A 4 -0.93 -15.24 5.00
CA LYS A 4 -0.26 -16.21 5.89
C LYS A 4 1.16 -15.81 6.23
N ASN A 5 1.83 -15.05 5.38
CA ASN A 5 3.21 -14.62 5.60
C ASN A 5 3.35 -13.11 5.34
N ILE A 6 3.29 -12.32 6.40
CA ILE A 6 3.18 -10.87 6.34
C ILE A 6 4.52 -10.24 6.72
N LEU A 7 5.06 -9.39 5.86
CA LEU A 7 6.20 -8.54 6.16
C LEU A 7 5.72 -7.21 6.74
N VAL A 8 6.20 -6.84 7.93
CA VAL A 8 5.86 -5.58 8.59
C VAL A 8 7.10 -4.70 8.66
N VAL A 9 7.03 -3.53 8.03
CA VAL A 9 8.12 -2.53 8.09
C VAL A 9 7.97 -1.73 9.37
N LEU A 10 8.96 -1.82 10.25
CA LEU A 10 9.02 -1.06 11.49
C LEU A 10 9.57 0.34 11.22
N ASN A 11 9.13 1.31 12.03
CA ASN A 11 9.67 2.65 12.00
C ASN A 11 10.17 3.01 13.42
N PRO A 12 11.49 3.10 13.64
CA PRO A 12 12.06 3.33 14.96
C PRO A 12 11.75 4.73 15.51
N ASP A 13 11.43 5.71 14.64
CA ASP A 13 11.10 7.08 15.04
C ASP A 13 9.72 7.18 15.69
N ASN A 14 8.87 6.16 15.51
CA ASN A 14 7.55 6.12 16.08
C ASN A 14 7.54 5.38 17.43
N GLU A 15 7.02 6.01 18.47
CA GLU A 15 6.76 5.36 19.77
C GLU A 15 5.81 4.17 19.61
N LYS A 16 4.84 4.27 18.69
CA LYS A 16 3.87 3.21 18.38
C LYS A 16 4.07 2.65 16.98
N GLN A 17 4.26 1.34 16.89
CA GLN A 17 4.33 0.61 15.62
C GLN A 17 2.92 0.39 15.02
N TYR A 18 2.40 1.37 14.29
CA TYR A 18 1.06 1.31 13.66
C TYR A 18 0.93 0.19 12.62
N ALA A 19 1.99 -0.07 11.84
CA ALA A 19 2.03 -1.14 10.86
C ALA A 19 1.91 -2.52 11.53
N LEU A 20 2.68 -2.76 12.60
CA LEU A 20 2.61 -3.98 13.40
C LEU A 20 1.23 -4.16 14.03
N ALA A 21 0.71 -3.12 14.68
CA ALA A 21 -0.63 -3.15 15.26
C ALA A 21 -1.71 -3.48 14.22
N ARG A 22 -1.56 -2.99 12.98
CA ARG A 22 -2.47 -3.28 11.88
C ARG A 22 -2.36 -4.72 11.42
N ALA A 23 -1.15 -5.24 11.25
CA ALA A 23 -0.92 -6.62 10.82
C ALA A 23 -1.49 -7.61 11.84
N VAL A 24 -1.22 -7.41 13.13
CA VAL A 24 -1.78 -8.24 14.22
C VAL A 24 -3.30 -8.20 14.20
N ARG A 25 -3.90 -7.01 14.04
CA ARG A 25 -5.36 -6.89 13.93
C ARG A 25 -5.91 -7.58 12.69
N LEU A 26 -5.22 -7.51 11.55
CA LEU A 26 -5.61 -8.20 10.32
C LEU A 26 -5.65 -9.72 10.54
N VAL A 27 -4.64 -10.26 11.24
CA VAL A 27 -4.60 -11.69 11.61
C VAL A 27 -5.79 -12.08 12.48
N LYS A 28 -6.07 -11.30 13.52
CA LYS A 28 -7.20 -11.57 14.43
C LYS A 28 -8.55 -11.47 13.73
N GLU A 29 -8.72 -10.50 12.82
CA GLU A 29 -9.97 -10.31 12.10
C GLU A 29 -10.18 -11.35 11.00
N GLN A 30 -9.15 -11.98 10.41
CA GLN A 30 -9.33 -12.95 9.31
C GLN A 30 -9.72 -14.37 9.75
N GLU A 31 -9.84 -14.61 11.07
CA GLU A 31 -10.25 -15.89 11.70
C GLU A 31 -9.55 -17.11 11.10
N SER A 32 -8.22 -17.05 11.04
CA SER A 32 -7.43 -18.14 10.49
C SER A 32 -7.41 -19.36 11.43
N ILE A 33 -7.53 -20.55 10.83
CA ILE A 33 -7.33 -21.84 11.52
C ILE A 33 -5.83 -22.13 11.69
N GLU A 34 -5.02 -21.74 10.71
CA GLU A 34 -3.56 -21.90 10.73
C GLU A 34 -2.88 -20.68 11.36
N LYS A 35 -1.69 -20.88 11.94
CA LYS A 35 -0.86 -19.79 12.42
C LYS A 35 -0.43 -18.89 11.25
N VAL A 36 -0.45 -17.58 11.47
CA VAL A 36 0.10 -16.59 10.54
C VAL A 36 1.51 -16.24 10.96
N ARG A 37 2.44 -16.17 10.01
CA ARG A 37 3.76 -15.60 10.24
C ARG A 37 3.74 -14.09 10.03
N ILE A 38 4.27 -13.36 11.00
CA ILE A 38 4.56 -11.93 10.89
C ILE A 38 6.07 -11.77 11.05
N THR A 39 6.74 -11.43 9.97
CA THR A 39 8.17 -11.05 10.01
C THR A 39 8.27 -9.54 10.04
N THR A 40 8.88 -8.98 11.08
CA THR A 40 9.17 -7.55 11.15
C THR A 40 10.51 -7.25 10.50
N LEU A 41 10.56 -6.23 9.64
CA LEU A 41 11.78 -5.73 9.04
C LEU A 41 12.09 -4.34 9.60
N LEU A 42 13.31 -4.17 10.09
CA LEU A 42 13.89 -2.87 10.40
C LEU A 42 15.13 -2.67 9.53
N THR A 43 15.10 -1.64 8.71
CA THR A 43 16.27 -1.21 7.94
C THR A 43 17.06 -0.23 8.78
N VAL A 44 18.31 -0.57 9.06
CA VAL A 44 19.24 0.24 9.86
C VAL A 44 20.37 0.71 8.97
N TYR A 45 20.81 1.94 9.21
CA TYR A 45 21.98 2.50 8.56
C TYR A 45 22.60 3.59 9.42
N ASP A 46 23.92 3.63 9.49
CA ASP A 46 24.68 4.68 10.16
C ASP A 46 25.80 5.19 9.23
N LEU A 47 25.85 6.51 9.02
CA LEU A 47 26.85 7.16 8.17
C LEU A 47 28.28 6.98 8.72
N SER A 48 28.45 6.82 10.03
CA SER A 48 29.75 6.56 10.65
C SER A 48 30.40 5.28 10.15
N TYR A 49 29.61 4.31 9.68
CA TYR A 49 30.14 3.08 9.07
C TYR A 49 30.91 3.34 7.76
N GLU A 50 30.64 4.45 7.08
CA GLU A 50 31.37 4.86 5.87
C GLU A 50 32.63 5.68 6.17
N MET A 51 32.89 6.05 7.43
CA MET A 51 34.04 6.86 7.84
C MET A 51 35.35 6.05 7.93
N THR A 52 35.72 5.42 6.81
CA THR A 52 36.93 4.57 6.66
C THR A 52 38.24 5.28 7.00
N ALA A 53 38.27 6.61 6.90
CA ALA A 53 39.44 7.42 7.21
C ALA A 53 39.65 7.65 8.73
N LEU A 54 38.59 7.49 9.54
CA LEU A 54 38.61 7.77 10.98
C LEU A 54 38.51 6.50 11.83
N LEU A 55 37.99 5.41 11.26
CA LEU A 55 37.72 4.17 11.98
C LEU A 55 38.39 2.99 11.28
N SER A 56 39.01 2.12 12.08
CA SER A 56 39.52 0.83 11.63
C SER A 56 38.39 -0.09 11.15
N SER A 57 38.75 -1.20 10.50
CA SER A 57 37.77 -2.22 10.10
C SER A 57 37.07 -2.84 11.31
N ASP A 58 37.82 -3.12 12.37
CA ASP A 58 37.32 -3.79 13.57
C ASP A 58 36.37 -2.89 14.35
N GLU A 59 36.70 -1.60 14.50
CA GLU A 59 35.81 -0.62 15.14
C GLU A 59 34.49 -0.48 14.38
N ARG A 60 34.51 -0.46 13.05
CA ARG A 60 33.27 -0.40 12.25
C ARG A 60 32.43 -1.67 12.39
N GLU A 61 33.05 -2.84 12.44
CA GLU A 61 32.34 -4.10 12.65
C GLU A 61 31.72 -4.17 14.05
N GLU A 62 32.44 -3.68 15.08
CA GLU A 62 31.95 -3.60 16.45
C GLU A 62 30.77 -2.62 16.58
N MET A 63 30.86 -1.44 15.95
CA MET A 63 29.77 -0.48 15.87
C MET A 63 28.54 -1.07 15.19
N HIS A 64 28.72 -1.73 14.05
CA HIS A 64 27.65 -2.41 13.32
C HIS A 64 26.96 -3.48 14.18
N LYS A 65 27.73 -4.36 14.82
CA LYS A 65 27.19 -5.40 15.71
C LYS A 65 26.41 -4.79 16.88
N THR A 66 26.96 -3.74 17.50
CA THR A 66 26.34 -3.07 18.65
C THR A 66 25.02 -2.41 18.24
N ALA A 67 24.99 -1.69 17.12
CA ALA A 67 23.78 -1.06 16.61
C ALA A 67 22.67 -2.10 16.30
N ILE A 68 23.02 -3.20 15.65
CA ILE A 68 22.07 -4.29 15.38
C ILE A 68 21.52 -4.89 16.67
N GLU A 69 22.37 -5.14 17.67
CA GLU A 69 21.95 -5.76 18.93
C GLU A 69 21.02 -4.83 19.73
N GLN A 70 21.32 -3.53 19.77
CA GLN A 70 20.44 -2.53 20.39
C GLN A 70 19.05 -2.53 19.74
N HIS A 71 18.99 -2.54 18.41
CA HIS A 71 17.73 -2.60 17.70
C HIS A 71 17.00 -3.94 17.90
N ARG A 72 17.73 -5.07 17.98
CA ARG A 72 17.13 -6.39 18.25
C ARG A 72 16.37 -6.41 19.56
N GLN A 73 16.95 -5.83 20.62
CA GLN A 73 16.30 -5.73 21.92
C GLN A 73 15.05 -4.83 21.86
N ALA A 74 15.14 -3.69 21.16
CA ALA A 74 14.00 -2.79 20.98
C ALA A 74 12.85 -3.44 20.19
N VAL A 75 13.16 -4.18 19.13
CA VAL A 75 12.16 -4.90 18.33
C VAL A 75 11.48 -5.99 19.15
N GLN A 76 12.23 -6.74 19.96
CA GLN A 76 11.66 -7.79 20.81
C GLN A 76 10.58 -7.24 21.75
N PHE A 77 10.80 -6.06 22.35
CA PHE A 77 9.80 -5.40 23.19
C PHE A 77 8.48 -5.11 22.43
N TYR A 78 8.55 -4.75 21.16
CA TYR A 78 7.35 -4.55 20.34
C TYR A 78 6.62 -5.87 20.07
N LEU A 79 7.36 -6.96 19.80
CA LEU A 79 6.79 -8.27 19.52
C LEU A 79 6.10 -8.86 20.77
N ASP A 80 6.75 -8.78 21.93
CA ASP A 80 6.24 -9.31 23.20
C ASP A 80 4.88 -8.70 23.56
N LYS A 81 4.68 -7.41 23.27
CA LYS A 81 3.41 -6.70 23.48
C LYS A 81 2.24 -7.28 22.68
N TYR A 82 2.52 -7.95 21.56
CA TYR A 82 1.51 -8.54 20.68
C TYR A 82 1.54 -10.07 20.66
N ALA A 83 2.22 -10.71 21.62
CA ALA A 83 2.28 -12.16 21.73
C ALA A 83 0.88 -12.79 21.63
N ASP A 84 0.72 -13.70 20.68
CA ASP A 84 -0.56 -14.33 20.37
C ASP A 84 -0.33 -15.76 19.88
N PRO A 85 -1.05 -16.79 20.40
CA PRO A 85 -0.87 -18.18 19.98
C PRO A 85 -1.09 -18.43 18.47
N GLN A 86 -1.83 -17.56 17.80
CA GLN A 86 -2.11 -17.65 16.36
C GLN A 86 -1.04 -16.97 15.49
N ILE A 87 -0.07 -16.28 16.09
CA ILE A 87 0.94 -15.52 15.38
C ILE A 87 2.33 -16.07 15.69
N GLU A 88 3.07 -16.44 14.65
CA GLU A 88 4.50 -16.70 14.71
C GLU A 88 5.24 -15.41 14.35
N PHE A 89 6.00 -14.85 15.28
CA PHE A 89 6.80 -13.66 15.03
C PHE A 89 8.23 -14.00 14.68
N GLU A 90 8.77 -13.28 13.70
CA GLU A 90 10.19 -13.28 13.34
C GLU A 90 10.64 -11.82 13.17
N SER A 91 11.93 -11.54 13.38
CA SER A 91 12.49 -10.21 13.23
C SER A 91 13.76 -10.22 12.39
N HIS A 92 13.75 -9.48 11.29
CA HIS A 92 14.91 -9.22 10.44
C HIS A 92 15.36 -7.78 10.62
N ILE A 93 16.64 -7.61 10.95
CA ILE A 93 17.31 -6.31 10.99
C ILE A 93 18.35 -6.34 9.89
N VAL A 94 18.20 -5.45 8.92
CA VAL A 94 19.05 -5.39 7.74
C VAL A 94 19.80 -4.08 7.69
N TRP A 95 21.09 -4.14 7.35
CA TRP A 95 21.89 -2.94 7.16
C TRP A 95 21.77 -2.46 5.72
N ASN A 96 21.00 -1.39 5.49
CA ASN A 96 20.79 -0.84 4.14
C ASN A 96 20.46 0.65 4.23
N SER A 97 21.10 1.49 3.43
CA SER A 97 20.82 2.93 3.38
C SER A 97 19.51 3.26 2.65
N ASN A 98 18.95 2.31 1.89
CA ASN A 98 17.71 2.44 1.13
C ASN A 98 16.66 1.43 1.60
N GLU A 99 15.74 1.89 2.46
CA GLU A 99 14.66 1.04 3.00
C GLU A 99 13.79 0.39 1.91
N ALA A 100 13.46 1.09 0.82
CA ALA A 100 12.62 0.51 -0.24
C ALA A 100 13.33 -0.65 -0.96
N GLU A 101 14.65 -0.56 -1.13
CA GLU A 101 15.47 -1.63 -1.68
C GLU A 101 15.62 -2.79 -0.69
N GLY A 102 15.88 -2.50 0.59
CA GLY A 102 15.91 -3.49 1.65
C GLY A 102 14.61 -4.30 1.73
N ILE A 103 13.45 -3.63 1.67
CA ILE A 103 12.14 -4.29 1.61
C ILE A 103 12.00 -5.16 0.36
N ARG A 104 12.38 -4.65 -0.82
CA ARG A 104 12.28 -5.41 -2.07
C ARG A 104 13.14 -6.67 -2.04
N GLU A 105 14.39 -6.56 -1.61
CA GLU A 105 15.28 -7.72 -1.49
C GLU A 105 14.74 -8.76 -0.50
N GLU A 106 14.22 -8.29 0.63
CA GLU A 106 13.61 -9.15 1.64
C GLU A 106 12.40 -9.91 1.08
N VAL A 107 11.58 -9.23 0.28
CA VAL A 107 10.44 -9.80 -0.44
C VAL A 107 10.84 -10.77 -1.55
N GLU A 108 11.96 -10.56 -2.21
CA GLU A 108 12.44 -11.48 -3.26
C GLU A 108 13.08 -12.74 -2.69
N LYS A 109 13.73 -12.63 -1.53
CA LYS A 109 14.40 -13.75 -0.85
C LYS A 109 13.39 -14.67 -0.13
N ASN A 110 12.24 -14.13 0.30
CA ASN A 110 11.29 -14.83 1.14
C ASN A 110 9.87 -14.78 0.55
N GLN A 111 9.05 -15.79 0.83
CA GLN A 111 7.71 -15.92 0.23
C GLN A 111 6.64 -15.14 1.02
N TYR A 112 6.71 -13.82 1.05
CA TYR A 112 5.67 -12.98 1.67
C TYR A 112 4.46 -12.78 0.75
N ASP A 113 3.28 -12.59 1.32
CA ASP A 113 2.03 -12.32 0.59
C ASP A 113 1.47 -10.90 0.82
N LEU A 114 2.04 -10.16 1.78
CA LEU A 114 1.67 -8.79 2.09
C LEU A 114 2.83 -8.03 2.72
N VAL A 115 3.12 -6.82 2.22
CA VAL A 115 3.93 -5.83 2.94
C VAL A 115 3.01 -4.86 3.67
N VAL A 116 3.25 -4.62 4.95
CA VAL A 116 2.52 -3.62 5.75
C VAL A 116 3.49 -2.55 6.19
N LYS A 117 3.27 -1.32 5.74
CA LYS A 117 4.13 -0.16 6.05
C LYS A 117 3.33 1.02 6.57
N TYR A 118 3.85 1.70 7.57
CA TYR A 118 3.26 2.93 8.07
C TYR A 118 3.59 4.12 7.14
N THR A 119 2.61 5.00 6.94
CA THR A 119 2.80 6.32 6.32
C THR A 119 2.12 7.37 7.19
N LYS A 120 2.76 8.53 7.33
CA LYS A 120 2.32 9.60 8.24
C LYS A 120 1.09 10.30 7.68
N ASP A 121 0.06 10.47 8.49
CA ASP A 121 -1.00 11.45 8.24
C ASP A 121 -0.51 12.81 8.78
N GLU A 122 -0.57 13.87 7.98
CA GLU A 122 -0.50 15.22 8.54
C GLU A 122 -1.90 15.75 8.80
N GLU A 123 -2.05 16.59 9.83
CA GLU A 123 -3.32 17.11 10.35
C GLU A 123 -4.13 17.95 9.32
N SER A 124 -3.62 18.19 8.11
CA SER A 124 -4.35 18.93 7.07
C SER A 124 -5.27 18.02 6.25
N LEU A 125 -6.47 18.51 5.98
CA LEU A 125 -7.56 17.84 5.25
C LEU A 125 -7.26 17.46 3.78
N THR A 126 -6.02 17.63 3.29
CA THR A 126 -5.77 17.69 1.84
C THR A 126 -4.65 16.84 1.25
N SER A 127 -3.83 16.09 2.00
CA SER A 127 -2.89 15.18 1.30
C SER A 127 -2.29 14.08 2.17
N LEU A 128 -2.42 12.84 1.67
CA LEU A 128 -1.41 11.81 1.90
C LEU A 128 -0.08 12.32 1.33
N ILE A 129 0.91 12.57 2.19
CA ILE A 129 2.29 12.78 1.74
C ILE A 129 2.98 11.43 1.84
N PHE A 130 2.97 10.68 0.74
CA PHE A 130 3.85 9.54 0.59
C PHE A 130 5.30 10.04 0.53
N THR A 131 6.16 9.46 1.36
CA THR A 131 7.59 9.74 1.31
C THR A 131 8.18 9.27 -0.03
N PRO A 132 9.34 9.79 -0.47
CA PRO A 132 10.03 9.24 -1.65
C PRO A 132 10.24 7.72 -1.57
N VAL A 133 10.48 7.20 -0.37
CA VAL A 133 10.61 5.76 -0.10
C VAL A 133 9.29 5.02 -0.30
N ASP A 134 8.16 5.58 0.16
CA ASP A 134 6.83 4.99 -0.07
C ASP A 134 6.52 4.89 -1.56
N TRP A 135 6.85 5.94 -2.35
CA TRP A 135 6.67 5.92 -3.80
C TRP A 135 7.58 4.93 -4.52
N GLN A 136 8.80 4.73 -4.01
CA GLN A 136 9.69 3.70 -4.56
C GLN A 136 9.14 2.30 -4.27
N LEU A 137 8.67 2.05 -3.04
CA LEU A 137 8.06 0.79 -2.65
C LEU A 137 6.81 0.49 -3.48
N LEU A 138 5.86 1.42 -3.59
CA LEU A 138 4.61 1.23 -4.34
C LEU A 138 4.84 0.96 -5.84
N ARG A 139 5.96 1.41 -6.41
CA ARG A 139 6.29 1.19 -7.83
C ARG A 139 7.07 -0.09 -8.09
N LYS A 140 7.84 -0.58 -7.11
CA LYS A 140 8.81 -1.67 -7.30
C LYS A 140 8.50 -2.94 -6.52
N CYS A 141 7.61 -2.89 -5.53
CA CYS A 141 7.26 -4.08 -4.76
C CYS A 141 6.48 -5.07 -5.64
N PRO A 142 6.89 -6.34 -5.73
CA PRO A 142 6.23 -7.33 -6.57
C PRO A 142 4.94 -7.91 -5.95
N ILE A 143 4.67 -7.60 -4.68
CA ILE A 143 3.52 -8.12 -3.93
C ILE A 143 2.64 -6.97 -3.40
N PRO A 144 1.40 -7.24 -2.96
CA PRO A 144 0.53 -6.22 -2.39
C PRO A 144 1.17 -5.47 -1.21
N VAL A 145 0.99 -4.15 -1.21
CA VAL A 145 1.46 -3.25 -0.14
C VAL A 145 0.27 -2.59 0.54
N LEU A 146 0.13 -2.81 1.85
CA LEU A 146 -0.83 -2.14 2.72
C LEU A 146 -0.17 -0.95 3.41
N MET A 147 -0.48 0.25 2.92
CA MET A 147 -0.09 1.50 3.57
C MET A 147 -1.02 1.83 4.74
N VAL A 148 -0.46 1.96 5.94
CA VAL A 148 -1.20 2.15 7.19
C VAL A 148 -1.00 3.56 7.69
N ARG A 149 -2.09 4.27 7.98
CA ARG A 149 -2.04 5.56 8.68
C ARG A 149 -2.20 5.40 10.18
N ASP A 150 -1.76 6.44 10.89
CA ASP A 150 -2.11 6.66 12.28
C ASP A 150 -3.62 6.93 12.41
N GLY A 151 -4.14 6.71 13.61
CA GLY A 151 -5.55 6.85 13.91
C GLY A 151 -6.34 5.55 14.03
N ASN A 152 -7.52 5.68 14.64
CA ASN A 152 -8.36 4.55 14.99
C ASN A 152 -9.09 4.01 13.76
N TRP A 153 -8.97 2.70 13.59
CA TRP A 153 -9.77 1.92 12.64
C TRP A 153 -11.25 2.02 13.11
N LYS A 154 -12.01 3.03 12.63
CA LYS A 154 -13.47 3.26 12.84
C LYS A 154 -14.38 2.09 12.40
N HIS A 155 -15.36 1.67 13.21
CA HIS A 155 -16.11 0.42 13.00
C HIS A 155 -16.95 0.30 11.71
N GLN A 156 -17.46 1.40 11.12
CA GLN A 156 -18.26 1.35 9.89
C GLN A 156 -17.38 1.49 8.64
N ARG A 157 -16.85 0.37 8.12
CA ARG A 157 -15.90 0.37 7.00
C ARG A 157 -16.56 0.03 5.68
N ARG A 158 -16.29 0.87 4.70
CA ARG A 158 -16.50 0.62 3.28
C ARG A 158 -15.14 0.27 2.68
N ILE A 159 -15.10 -0.78 1.86
CA ILE A 159 -13.95 -1.06 0.99
C ILE A 159 -14.25 -0.41 -0.35
N LEU A 160 -13.37 0.48 -0.79
CA LEU A 160 -13.48 1.11 -2.10
C LEU A 160 -12.41 0.53 -3.01
N ILE A 161 -12.82 0.01 -4.16
CA ILE A 161 -11.96 -0.58 -5.17
C ILE A 161 -11.97 0.34 -6.38
N ALA A 162 -10.82 0.94 -6.67
CA ALA A 162 -10.63 1.71 -7.88
C ALA A 162 -10.33 0.75 -9.04
N VAL A 163 -11.08 0.86 -10.13
CA VAL A 163 -10.96 0.00 -11.31
C VAL A 163 -10.75 0.85 -12.55
N ASN A 164 -9.94 0.36 -13.49
CA ASN A 164 -9.76 1.01 -14.77
C ASN A 164 -10.65 0.32 -15.81
N VAL A 165 -11.72 0.98 -16.22
CA VAL A 165 -12.73 0.43 -17.14
C VAL A 165 -12.80 1.23 -18.44
N SER A 166 -11.70 1.90 -18.82
CA SER A 166 -11.59 2.58 -20.11
C SER A 166 -11.77 1.61 -21.28
N GLY A 167 -11.45 0.33 -21.08
CA GLY A 167 -11.60 -0.73 -22.09
C GLY A 167 -10.48 -0.69 -23.14
N GLU A 168 -9.31 -0.17 -22.78
CA GLU A 168 -8.19 0.01 -23.71
C GLU A 168 -7.37 -1.27 -23.90
N GLN A 169 -7.24 -2.11 -22.86
CA GLN A 169 -6.31 -3.24 -22.84
C GLN A 169 -6.85 -4.43 -22.02
N ASP A 170 -6.80 -5.65 -22.58
CA ASP A 170 -7.36 -6.87 -21.95
C ASP A 170 -6.79 -7.21 -20.57
N TYR A 171 -5.51 -6.87 -20.31
CA TYR A 171 -4.92 -7.11 -18.99
C TYR A 171 -5.58 -6.27 -17.88
N GLN A 172 -6.18 -5.13 -18.23
CA GLN A 172 -6.89 -4.28 -17.27
C GLN A 172 -8.13 -5.00 -16.73
N ASP A 173 -8.81 -5.78 -17.56
CA ASP A 173 -9.98 -6.55 -17.14
C ASP A 173 -9.57 -7.68 -16.17
N GLN A 174 -8.49 -8.39 -16.48
CA GLN A 174 -7.95 -9.42 -15.57
C GLN A 174 -7.53 -8.81 -14.23
N PHE A 175 -6.83 -7.67 -14.27
CA PHE A 175 -6.40 -6.98 -13.05
C PHE A 175 -7.59 -6.43 -12.25
N ASN A 176 -8.61 -5.87 -12.90
CA ASN A 176 -9.85 -5.44 -12.24
C ASN A 176 -10.54 -6.61 -11.54
N GLN A 177 -10.60 -7.79 -12.16
CA GLN A 177 -11.18 -8.98 -11.54
C GLN A 177 -10.39 -9.39 -10.30
N GLU A 178 -9.05 -9.36 -10.35
CA GLU A 178 -8.20 -9.64 -9.20
C GLU A 178 -8.41 -8.64 -8.05
N LEU A 179 -8.50 -7.35 -8.37
CA LEU A 179 -8.79 -6.28 -7.39
C LEU A 179 -10.16 -6.50 -6.73
N VAL A 180 -11.19 -6.80 -7.53
CA VAL A 180 -12.54 -7.04 -7.04
C VAL A 180 -12.60 -8.28 -6.16
N ALA A 181 -12.05 -9.41 -6.62
CA ALA A 181 -11.99 -10.64 -5.85
C ALA A 181 -11.23 -10.44 -4.52
N THR A 182 -10.14 -9.68 -4.56
CA THR A 182 -9.37 -9.31 -3.37
C THR A 182 -10.18 -8.49 -2.38
N GLY A 183 -10.84 -7.44 -2.85
CA GLY A 183 -11.65 -6.58 -1.99
C GLY A 183 -12.86 -7.29 -1.40
N ILE A 184 -13.49 -8.21 -2.14
CA ILE A 184 -14.57 -9.07 -1.62
C ILE A 184 -14.04 -10.01 -0.54
N SER A 185 -12.95 -10.73 -0.81
CA SER A 185 -12.39 -11.66 0.19
C SER A 185 -11.98 -10.93 1.45
N LEU A 186 -11.45 -9.70 1.34
CA LEU A 186 -11.16 -8.85 2.49
C LEU A 186 -12.44 -8.42 3.22
N ALA A 187 -13.48 -8.05 2.49
CA ALA A 187 -14.75 -7.65 3.06
C ALA A 187 -15.37 -8.77 3.89
N GLU A 188 -15.46 -9.97 3.31
CA GLU A 188 -16.00 -11.17 3.97
C GLU A 188 -15.20 -11.53 5.21
N ARG A 189 -13.87 -11.64 5.08
CA ARG A 189 -12.99 -12.05 6.19
C ARG A 189 -12.99 -11.05 7.34
N LEU A 190 -13.01 -9.76 7.04
CA LEU A 190 -12.95 -8.72 8.07
C LEU A 190 -14.35 -8.32 8.58
N ASN A 191 -15.38 -9.12 8.27
CA ASN A 191 -16.79 -8.86 8.58
C ASN A 191 -17.22 -7.43 8.20
N ARG A 192 -16.83 -6.98 6.99
CA ARG A 192 -17.19 -5.68 6.41
C ARG A 192 -18.23 -5.90 5.33
N GLY A 193 -19.42 -5.33 5.51
CA GLY A 193 -20.54 -5.60 4.62
C GLY A 193 -20.56 -4.84 3.29
N ASN A 194 -19.70 -3.83 3.09
CA ASN A 194 -19.87 -2.88 1.98
C ASN A 194 -18.60 -2.74 1.13
N VAL A 195 -18.61 -3.36 -0.06
CA VAL A 195 -17.64 -3.13 -1.14
C VAL A 195 -18.25 -2.15 -2.14
N HIS A 196 -17.45 -1.18 -2.58
CA HIS A 196 -17.81 -0.17 -3.55
C HIS A 196 -16.81 -0.21 -4.69
N LEU A 197 -17.28 -0.05 -5.92
CA LEU A 197 -16.41 0.13 -7.09
C LEU A 197 -16.46 1.60 -7.51
N VAL A 198 -15.29 2.13 -7.86
CA VAL A 198 -15.16 3.48 -8.41
C VAL A 198 -14.32 3.43 -9.68
N ALA A 199 -14.79 4.14 -10.69
CA ALA A 199 -14.03 4.44 -11.89
C ALA A 199 -14.10 5.95 -12.14
N ALA A 200 -12.99 6.50 -12.61
CA ALA A 200 -12.85 7.90 -12.99
C ALA A 200 -12.42 7.98 -14.45
N TYR A 201 -12.91 8.99 -15.15
CA TYR A 201 -12.55 9.25 -16.54
C TYR A 201 -12.19 10.74 -16.71
N PRO A 202 -11.19 11.06 -17.56
CA PRO A 202 -10.80 12.43 -17.80
C PRO A 202 -11.85 13.17 -18.62
N VAL A 203 -11.90 14.50 -18.45
CA VAL A 203 -12.64 15.41 -19.33
C VAL A 203 -11.74 15.84 -20.49
N THR A 204 -12.34 16.27 -21.60
CA THR A 204 -11.56 16.80 -22.73
C THR A 204 -10.79 18.05 -22.30
N PRO A 205 -9.45 18.12 -22.52
CA PRO A 205 -8.68 19.31 -22.22
C PRO A 205 -9.18 20.52 -23.01
N ILE A 206 -9.20 21.70 -22.38
CA ILE A 206 -9.72 22.94 -22.99
C ILE A 206 -8.98 23.28 -24.29
N ASN A 207 -7.65 23.08 -24.34
CA ASN A 207 -6.84 23.38 -25.52
C ASN A 207 -7.33 22.60 -26.76
N MET A 208 -7.76 21.36 -26.60
CA MET A 208 -8.27 20.55 -27.71
C MET A 208 -9.55 21.14 -28.31
N ALA A 209 -10.40 21.74 -27.48
CA ALA A 209 -11.61 22.42 -27.93
C ALA A 209 -11.32 23.76 -28.65
N ILE A 210 -10.19 24.41 -28.32
CA ILE A 210 -9.74 25.64 -28.98
C ILE A 210 -9.09 25.32 -30.34
N ASP A 211 -8.21 24.32 -30.37
CA ASP A 211 -7.44 23.96 -31.55
C ASP A 211 -8.29 23.25 -32.62
N LEU A 212 -9.38 22.59 -32.22
CA LEU A 212 -10.30 21.86 -33.10
C LEU A 212 -11.76 22.29 -32.83
N PRO A 213 -12.23 23.40 -33.42
CA PRO A 213 -13.59 23.92 -33.19
C PRO A 213 -14.70 22.95 -33.59
N GLU A 214 -14.43 22.05 -34.55
CA GLU A 214 -15.36 21.00 -34.99
C GLU A 214 -15.45 19.83 -34.01
N PHE A 215 -14.56 19.75 -33.02
CA PHE A 215 -14.55 18.66 -32.05
C PHE A 215 -15.74 18.77 -31.08
N ASN A 216 -16.66 17.81 -31.16
CA ASN A 216 -17.80 17.72 -30.27
C ASN A 216 -17.39 17.18 -28.88
N THR A 217 -16.95 18.07 -28.01
CA THR A 217 -16.56 17.78 -26.61
C THR A 217 -17.66 17.06 -25.82
N MET A 218 -18.90 17.54 -25.92
CA MET A 218 -20.05 16.97 -25.21
C MET A 218 -20.37 15.55 -25.66
N GLY A 219 -20.32 15.30 -26.98
CA GLY A 219 -20.52 13.97 -27.55
C GLY A 219 -19.42 13.00 -27.10
N TYR A 220 -18.17 13.45 -27.12
CA TYR A 220 -17.03 12.66 -26.64
C TYR A 220 -17.15 12.31 -25.15
N GLU A 221 -17.41 13.29 -24.27
CA GLU A 221 -17.58 13.04 -22.82
C GLU A 221 -18.72 12.06 -22.52
N ASN A 222 -19.85 12.20 -23.21
CA ASN A 222 -21.00 11.30 -23.04
C ASN A 222 -20.67 9.88 -23.52
N SER A 223 -19.92 9.74 -24.61
CA SER A 223 -19.45 8.45 -25.11
C SER A 223 -18.55 7.75 -24.09
N ILE A 224 -17.52 8.45 -23.58
CA ILE A 224 -16.61 7.93 -22.56
C ILE A 224 -17.38 7.53 -21.29
N ARG A 225 -18.30 8.37 -20.82
CA ARG A 225 -19.16 8.05 -19.67
C ARG A 225 -20.02 6.81 -19.93
N GLY A 226 -20.64 6.72 -21.11
CA GLY A 226 -21.45 5.58 -21.52
C GLY A 226 -20.66 4.28 -21.49
N GLN A 227 -19.44 4.30 -22.06
CA GLN A 227 -18.54 3.16 -22.05
C GLN A 227 -18.17 2.72 -20.63
N HIS A 228 -17.81 3.68 -19.76
CA HIS A 228 -17.51 3.38 -18.35
C HIS A 228 -18.72 2.76 -17.63
N LEU A 229 -19.94 3.25 -17.86
CA LEU A 229 -21.16 2.69 -17.26
C LEU A 229 -21.44 1.25 -17.73
N ILE A 230 -21.23 0.96 -19.02
CA ILE A 230 -21.39 -0.38 -19.58
C ILE A 230 -20.34 -1.32 -18.98
N ASN A 231 -19.06 -0.94 -19.01
CA ASN A 231 -17.96 -1.78 -18.51
C ASN A 231 -18.07 -2.02 -17.01
N MET A 232 -18.45 -1.01 -16.22
CA MET A 232 -18.73 -1.17 -14.79
C MET A 232 -19.88 -2.14 -14.52
N LYS A 233 -20.95 -2.07 -15.33
CA LYS A 233 -22.08 -3.01 -15.23
C LYS A 233 -21.63 -4.43 -15.51
N THR A 234 -20.85 -4.64 -16.57
CA THR A 234 -20.28 -5.95 -16.92
C THR A 234 -19.40 -6.49 -15.80
N LEU A 235 -18.47 -5.69 -15.28
CA LEU A 235 -17.59 -6.09 -14.18
C LEU A 235 -18.39 -6.52 -12.93
N ARG A 236 -19.44 -5.78 -12.58
CA ARG A 236 -20.33 -6.12 -11.46
C ARG A 236 -21.07 -7.43 -11.68
N GLN A 237 -21.62 -7.65 -12.88
CA GLN A 237 -22.40 -8.85 -13.22
C GLN A 237 -21.53 -10.10 -13.17
N ASN A 238 -20.30 -10.02 -13.68
CA ASN A 238 -19.35 -11.12 -13.68
C ASN A 238 -18.88 -11.50 -12.26
N SER A 239 -18.92 -10.53 -11.33
CA SER A 239 -18.35 -10.71 -9.98
C SER A 239 -19.37 -11.18 -8.92
N VAL A 240 -20.58 -11.63 -9.31
CA VAL A 240 -21.66 -12.13 -8.41
C VAL A 240 -21.98 -11.14 -7.25
N LEU A 241 -22.09 -9.85 -7.55
CA LEU A 241 -22.26 -8.80 -6.53
C LEU A 241 -23.67 -8.19 -6.50
N MET A 242 -24.49 -8.66 -5.56
CA MET A 242 -25.86 -8.15 -5.35
C MET A 242 -25.91 -6.86 -4.49
N LYS A 243 -24.85 -6.51 -3.75
CA LYS A 243 -24.80 -5.35 -2.82
C LYS A 243 -23.64 -4.37 -3.08
N ILE A 244 -23.54 -3.79 -4.28
CA ILE A 244 -22.63 -2.67 -4.57
C ILE A 244 -23.43 -1.39 -4.79
N ILE A 245 -23.09 -0.33 -4.05
CA ILE A 245 -23.52 1.05 -4.33
C ILE A 245 -22.49 1.69 -5.27
N HIS A 246 -22.94 2.22 -6.40
CA HIS A 246 -22.08 2.75 -7.46
C HIS A 246 -22.00 4.28 -7.35
N THR A 247 -20.82 4.85 -7.61
CA THR A 247 -20.66 6.29 -7.85
C THR A 247 -19.62 6.48 -8.94
N CYS A 248 -20.06 6.89 -10.14
CA CYS A 248 -19.15 7.42 -11.17
C CYS A 248 -18.91 8.89 -10.86
N MET A 249 -17.67 9.24 -10.52
CA MET A 249 -17.29 10.60 -10.17
C MET A 249 -16.56 11.23 -11.37
N LYS A 250 -16.98 12.42 -11.82
CA LYS A 250 -16.17 13.26 -12.71
C LYS A 250 -14.97 13.75 -11.88
N VAL A 251 -13.75 13.40 -12.28
CA VAL A 251 -12.55 13.91 -11.63
C VAL A 251 -12.13 15.20 -12.32
N PHE A 252 -12.25 16.32 -11.61
CA PHE A 252 -11.56 17.56 -11.97
C PHE A 252 -10.11 17.42 -11.50
N LEU A 253 -9.20 17.10 -12.42
CA LEU A 253 -7.77 17.24 -12.19
C LEU A 253 -7.45 18.74 -12.10
N LYS A 254 -7.50 19.31 -10.88
CA LYS A 254 -6.74 20.53 -10.60
C LYS A 254 -5.28 20.10 -10.63
N THR A 255 -4.59 20.52 -11.69
CA THR A 255 -3.19 20.26 -11.96
C THR A 255 -2.35 20.62 -10.73
N LEU A 256 -1.89 19.62 -9.97
CA LEU A 256 -0.72 19.75 -9.12
C LEU A 256 0.48 19.82 -10.07
N SER A 257 0.75 21.03 -10.56
CA SER A 257 1.99 21.38 -11.22
C SER A 257 3.11 21.31 -10.18
N LEU A 258 3.61 20.09 -9.95
CA LEU A 258 4.93 19.90 -9.39
C LEU A 258 5.91 20.38 -10.44
N LYS A 259 6.35 21.64 -10.29
CA LYS A 259 7.51 22.21 -10.97
C LYS A 259 8.72 21.32 -10.70
N TRP A 260 8.97 20.37 -11.59
CA TRP A 260 10.31 19.87 -11.83
C TRP A 260 11.05 20.92 -12.65
N HIS A 261 11.59 21.93 -11.96
CA HIS A 261 12.65 22.75 -12.53
C HIS A 261 13.99 22.23 -12.02
N LYS A 262 14.70 21.59 -12.95
CA LYS A 262 16.16 21.55 -13.17
C LYS A 262 17.02 22.23 -12.09
N ASN A 263 17.94 21.44 -11.53
CA ASN A 263 19.36 21.80 -11.57
C ASN A 263 20.01 20.96 -12.66
#